data_AF-A0A497HJZ3-F1
#
_entry.id   AF-A0A497HJZ3-F1
#
_cell.length_a   1.000
_cell.length_b   1.000
_cell.length_c   1.000
_cell.angle_alpha   90.00
_cell.angle_beta   90.00
_cell.angle_gamma   90.00
#
_symmetry.space_group_name_H-M   'P 1'
#
loop_
_entity.id
_entity.type
_entity.pdbx_description
1 polymer ?
#
loop_
_entity_poly.entity_id
_entity_poly.type
_entity_poly.pdbx_seq_one_letter_code
_entity_poly.pdbx_strand_id
1 'polypeptide(L)'
;LERHFLPDILGNLRAFSKQNIRCPSCNTIYRRVPLKGKCPKCGGKLTLTVHKKSVEKYLNISKELAERYDLPNYAKQRLILVEKSIRSLFGEERKVMRNLFDFE
;
A
#
# COMPACT_ATOMS: atom_id res chain seq x y z
N LEU A 1 2.62 1.61 21.01
CA LEU A 1 2.89 1.33 19.58
C LEU A 1 2.56 -0.12 19.17
N GLU A 2 3.03 -1.12 19.93
CA GLU A 2 2.95 -2.53 19.50
C GLU A 2 1.55 -3.17 19.53
N ARG A 3 0.67 -2.72 20.42
CA ARG A 3 -0.66 -3.33 20.61
C ARG A 3 -1.74 -2.83 19.64
N HIS A 4 -1.57 -1.62 19.10
CA HIS A 4 -2.60 -0.97 18.26
C HIS A 4 -2.02 -0.58 16.90
N PHE A 5 -1.06 0.34 16.87
CA PHE A 5 -0.51 0.89 15.62
C PHE A 5 0.11 -0.15 14.67
N LEU A 6 0.97 -1.04 15.18
CA LEU A 6 1.61 -2.05 14.33
C LEU A 6 0.59 -3.06 13.75
N PRO A 7 -0.32 -3.65 14.55
CA PRO A 7 -1.43 -4.44 14.04
C PRO A 7 -2.30 -3.71 13.02
N ASP A 8 -2.62 -2.43 13.25
CA ASP A 8 -3.45 -1.64 12.35
C ASP A 8 -2.78 -1.41 10.99
N ILE A 9 -1.49 -1.06 10.98
CA ILE A 9 -0.74 -0.89 9.73
C ILE A 9 -0.68 -2.22 8.97
N LEU A 10 -0.36 -3.32 9.65
CA LEU A 10 -0.29 -4.65 9.04
C LEU A 10 -1.66 -5.11 8.52
N GLY A 11 -2.74 -4.80 9.25
CA GLY A 11 -4.12 -5.06 8.84
C GLY A 11 -4.47 -4.30 7.56
N ASN A 12 -4.19 -3.00 7.52
CA ASN A 12 -4.41 -2.15 6.34
C ASN A 12 -3.59 -2.63 5.14
N LEU A 13 -2.34 -3.02 5.35
CA LEU A 13 -1.46 -3.62 4.33
C LEU A 13 -2.06 -4.90 3.75
N ARG A 14 -2.46 -5.84 4.62
CA ARG A 14 -3.09 -7.11 4.21
C ARG A 14 -4.40 -6.86 3.47
N ALA A 15 -5.20 -5.91 3.94
CA ALA A 15 -6.44 -5.51 3.29
C ALA A 15 -6.17 -4.92 1.90
N PHE A 16 -5.18 -4.04 1.77
CA PHE A 16 -4.76 -3.46 0.48
C PHE A 16 -4.32 -4.54 -0.52
N SER A 17 -3.52 -5.53 -0.10
CA SER A 17 -3.06 -6.61 -0.98
C SER A 17 -4.17 -7.58 -1.40
N LYS A 18 -5.21 -7.74 -0.58
CA LYS A 18 -6.34 -8.67 -0.83
C LYS A 18 -7.62 -7.96 -1.26
N GLN A 19 -7.57 -6.65 -1.50
CA GLN A 19 -8.76 -5.84 -1.72
C GLN A 19 -9.50 -6.25 -2.99
N ASN A 20 -10.82 -6.08 -2.95
CA ASN A 20 -11.63 -6.12 -4.16
C ASN A 20 -11.59 -4.75 -4.85
N ILE A 21 -11.82 -4.77 -6.15
CA ILE A 21 -11.86 -3.60 -7.02
C ILE A 21 -13.29 -3.33 -7.40
N ARG A 22 -13.70 -2.06 -7.32
CA ARG A 22 -15.07 -1.65 -7.61
C ARG A 22 -15.11 -0.83 -8.89
N CYS A 23 -16.14 -1.03 -9.70
CA CYS A 23 -16.50 -0.07 -10.73
C CYS A 23 -17.48 0.95 -10.15
N PRO A 24 -17.15 2.26 -10.08
CA PRO A 24 -18.06 3.27 -9.56
C PRO A 24 -19.29 3.48 -10.45
N SER A 25 -19.18 3.26 -11.77
CA SER A 25 -20.28 3.49 -12.71
C SER A 25 -21.40 2.44 -12.63
N CYS A 26 -21.07 1.16 -12.41
CA CYS A 26 -22.05 0.06 -12.39
C CYS A 26 -22.06 -0.74 -11.08
N ASN A 27 -21.31 -0.26 -10.08
CA ASN A 27 -21.19 -0.84 -8.75
C ASN A 27 -20.71 -2.31 -8.69
N THR A 28 -20.21 -2.87 -9.80
CA THR A 28 -19.77 -4.26 -9.85
C THR A 28 -18.42 -4.42 -9.15
N ILE A 29 -18.29 -5.49 -8.36
CA ILE A 29 -17.10 -5.79 -7.55
C ILE A 29 -16.34 -6.96 -8.18
N TYR A 30 -15.04 -6.80 -8.35
CA TYR A 30 -14.14 -7.79 -8.90
C TYR A 30 -13.05 -8.16 -7.90
N ARG A 31 -12.76 -9.45 -7.77
CA ARG A 31 -11.67 -9.94 -6.92
C ARG A 31 -10.28 -9.63 -7.47
N ARG A 32 -10.15 -9.50 -8.80
CA ARG A 32 -8.90 -9.14 -9.50
C ARG A 32 -9.20 -8.13 -10.59
N VAL A 33 -8.20 -7.33 -10.98
CA VAL A 33 -8.32 -6.42 -12.14
C VAL A 33 -8.56 -7.28 -13.40
N PRO A 34 -9.62 -7.02 -14.19
CA PRO A 34 -9.81 -7.63 -15.49
C PRO A 34 -8.61 -7.32 -16.41
N LEU A 35 -8.22 -8.27 -17.28
CA LEU A 35 -7.07 -8.11 -18.17
C LEU A 35 -7.16 -6.87 -19.08
N LYS A 36 -8.38 -6.45 -19.44
CA LYS A 36 -8.63 -5.24 -20.24
C LYS A 36 -8.44 -3.93 -19.45
N GLY A 37 -8.20 -3.98 -18.14
CA GLY A 37 -8.04 -2.81 -17.26
C GLY A 37 -9.31 -1.96 -17.05
N LYS A 38 -10.41 -2.31 -17.72
CA LYS A 38 -11.72 -1.63 -17.63
C LYS A 38 -12.78 -2.60 -17.11
N CYS A 39 -13.89 -2.05 -16.62
CA CYS A 39 -15.02 -2.85 -16.23
C CYS A 39 -15.59 -3.60 -17.45
N PRO A 40 -15.68 -4.95 -17.44
CA PRO A 40 -16.24 -5.71 -18.56
C PRO A 40 -17.74 -5.50 -18.76
N LYS A 41 -18.47 -5.00 -17.74
CA LYS A 41 -19.92 -4.78 -17.81
C LYS A 41 -20.31 -3.44 -18.45
N CYS A 42 -19.62 -2.36 -18.09
CA CYS A 42 -19.99 -1.00 -18.53
C CYS A 42 -18.84 -0.19 -19.16
N GLY A 43 -17.65 -0.77 -19.32
CA GLY A 43 -16.48 -0.08 -19.87
C GLY A 43 -15.85 0.98 -18.95
N GLY A 44 -16.43 1.21 -17.76
CA GLY A 44 -15.98 2.23 -16.81
C GLY A 44 -14.61 1.95 -16.19
N LYS A 45 -13.96 3.00 -15.68
CA LYS A 45 -12.69 2.91 -14.96
C LYS A 45 -12.90 2.19 -13.62
N LEU A 46 -11.94 1.36 -13.24
CA LEU A 46 -11.96 0.64 -11.97
C LEU A 46 -11.24 1.46 -10.88
N THR A 47 -11.74 1.38 -9.66
CA THR A 47 -11.16 2.05 -8.49
C THR A 47 -10.85 1.05 -7.38
N LEU A 48 -9.74 1.30 -6.68
CA LEU A 48 -9.37 0.57 -5.48
C LEU A 48 -10.30 0.96 -4.33
N THR A 49 -10.59 0.02 -3.44
CA THR A 49 -11.45 0.26 -2.27
C THR A 49 -10.62 0.75 -1.07
N VAL A 50 -9.39 0.29 -0.96
CA VAL A 50 -8.39 0.72 0.01
C VAL A 50 -7.31 1.51 -0.72
N HIS A 51 -7.10 2.75 -0.31
CA HIS A 51 -6.12 3.65 -0.92
C HIS A 51 -4.75 3.56 -0.21
N LYS A 52 -3.66 3.71 -0.98
CA LYS A 52 -2.27 3.82 -0.49
C LYS A 52 -2.13 4.81 0.66
N LYS A 53 -2.74 5.99 0.51
CA LYS A 53 -2.70 7.07 1.51
C LYS A 53 -3.21 6.64 2.89
N SER A 54 -4.16 5.70 2.95
CA SER A 54 -4.64 5.14 4.22
C SER A 54 -3.50 4.43 4.95
N VAL A 55 -2.73 3.62 4.24
CA VAL A 55 -1.59 2.86 4.79
C VAL A 55 -0.44 3.79 5.18
N GLU A 56 -0.10 4.76 4.33
CA GLU A 56 1.00 5.71 4.56
C GLU A 56 0.77 6.61 5.78
N LYS A 57 -0.47 7.06 6.00
CA LYS A 57 -0.81 7.92 7.14
C LYS A 57 -0.41 7.28 8.47
N TYR A 58 -0.73 6.00 8.67
CA TYR A 58 -0.41 5.30 9.93
C TYR A 58 1.08 5.02 10.11
N LEU A 59 1.81 4.78 9.01
CA LEU A 59 3.26 4.61 9.06
C LEU A 59 3.93 5.88 9.58
N ASN A 60 3.55 7.05 9.03
CA ASN A 60 4.13 8.33 9.43
C ASN A 60 3.89 8.64 10.90
N ILE A 61 2.65 8.46 11.38
CA ILE A 61 2.31 8.65 12.80
C ILE A 61 3.14 7.70 13.68
N SER A 62 3.32 6.44 13.25
CA SER A 62 4.06 5.47 14.04
C SER A 62 5.55 5.76 14.13
N LYS A 63 6.15 6.38 13.10
CA LYS A 63 7.53 6.85 13.12
C LYS A 63 7.72 8.03 14.07
N GLU A 64 6.86 9.03 13.97
CA GLU A 64 6.89 10.21 14.85
C GLU A 64 6.80 9.79 16.33
N LEU A 65 5.91 8.83 16.65
CA LEU A 65 5.80 8.28 18.00
C LEU A 65 7.04 7.48 18.42
N ALA A 66 7.71 6.79 17.49
CA ALA A 66 8.91 6.02 17.79
C ALA A 66 10.11 6.92 18.13
N GLU A 67 10.20 8.07 17.48
CA GLU A 67 11.21 9.10 17.76
C GLU A 67 10.91 9.83 19.07
N ARG A 68 9.66 10.23 19.30
CA ARG A 68 9.26 11.01 20.48
C ARG A 68 9.43 10.27 21.80
N TYR A 69 9.14 8.96 21.82
CA TYR A 69 9.06 8.18 23.07
C TYR A 69 10.20 7.17 23.25
N ASP A 70 11.31 7.33 22.52
CA ASP A 70 12.49 6.46 22.52
C ASP A 70 12.18 4.96 22.70
N LEU A 71 11.44 4.42 21.74
CA LEU A 71 10.94 3.04 21.84
C LEU A 71 12.06 2.00 21.89
N PRO A 72 11.79 0.82 22.50
CA PRO A 72 12.75 -0.29 22.51
C PRO A 72 13.15 -0.71 21.09
N ASN A 73 14.38 -1.20 20.96
CA ASN A 73 14.99 -1.58 19.68
C ASN A 73 14.12 -2.53 18.85
N TYR A 74 13.43 -3.48 19.49
CA TYR A 74 12.51 -4.40 18.81
C TYR A 74 11.36 -3.67 18.09
N ALA A 75 10.74 -2.68 18.74
CA ALA A 75 9.66 -1.90 18.14
C ALA A 75 10.16 -1.06 16.94
N LYS A 76 11.37 -0.47 17.08
CA LYS A 76 12.04 0.28 16.00
C LYS A 76 12.35 -0.61 14.79
N GLN A 77 12.94 -1.79 15.03
CA GLN A 77 13.22 -2.77 13.97
C GLN A 77 11.95 -3.24 13.27
N ARG A 78 10.88 -3.49 14.04
CA ARG A 78 9.60 -3.93 13.49
C ARG A 78 8.95 -2.86 12.60
N LEU A 79 9.07 -1.58 12.96
CA LEU A 79 8.67 -0.48 12.09
C LEU A 79 9.47 -0.42 10.78
N ILE A 80 10.79 -0.63 10.85
CA ILE A 80 11.66 -0.67 9.66
C ILE A 80 11.23 -1.80 8.72
N LEU A 81 10.89 -2.98 9.25
CA LEU A 81 10.40 -4.09 8.45
C LEU A 81 9.07 -3.76 7.75
N VAL A 82 8.12 -3.17 8.50
CA VAL A 82 6.83 -2.75 7.94
C VAL A 82 7.01 -1.70 6.85
N GLU A 83 7.90 -0.73 7.06
CA GLU A 83 8.24 0.26 6.05
C GLU A 83 8.79 -0.39 4.77
N LYS A 84 9.74 -1.33 4.91
CA LYS A 84 10.29 -2.06 3.76
C LYS A 84 9.19 -2.82 3.00
N SER A 85 8.25 -3.45 3.72
CA SER A 85 7.10 -4.12 3.10
C SER A 85 6.20 -3.14 2.34
N ILE A 86 5.92 -1.96 2.91
CA ILE A 86 5.14 -0.91 2.24
C ILE A 86 5.85 -0.45 0.96
N ARG A 87 7.15 -0.12 1.04
CA ARG A 87 7.94 0.30 -0.13
C ARG A 87 7.96 -0.77 -1.22
N SER A 88 8.12 -2.04 -0.86
CA SER A 88 8.11 -3.15 -1.82
C SER A 88 6.75 -3.34 -2.51
N LEU A 89 5.64 -3.15 -1.79
CA LEU A 89 4.30 -3.35 -2.34
C LEU A 89 3.85 -2.23 -3.27
N PHE A 90 4.17 -0.98 -2.93
CA PHE A 90 3.79 0.17 -3.76
C PHE A 90 4.82 0.48 -4.85
N GLY A 91 6.05 -0.04 -4.72
CA GLY A 91 7.17 0.32 -5.56
C GLY A 91 7.70 1.73 -5.28
N GLU A 92 8.89 2.03 -5.78
CA GLU A 92 9.33 3.42 -5.97
C GLU A 92 8.49 4.01 -7.10
N GLU A 93 7.89 5.19 -6.87
CA GLU A 93 7.18 5.91 -7.91
C GLU A 93 8.09 6.08 -9.12
N ARG A 94 7.68 5.47 -10.25
CA ARG A 94 8.29 5.57 -11.58
C ARG A 94 9.82 5.59 -11.54
N LYS A 95 10.45 4.41 -11.58
CA LYS A 95 11.80 4.34 -12.17
C LYS A 95 11.68 4.94 -13.58
N VAL A 96 12.37 6.07 -13.77
CA VAL A 96 12.64 6.71 -15.05
C VAL A 96 12.93 5.62 -16.09
N MET A 97 12.37 5.76 -17.30
CA MET A 97 12.73 4.86 -18.41
C MET A 97 14.26 4.86 -18.52
N ARG A 98 14.88 3.73 -18.17
CA ARG A 98 16.30 3.54 -18.43
C ARG A 98 16.43 3.14 -19.87
N ASN A 99 17.27 3.87 -20.59
CA ASN A 99 17.57 3.53 -21.97
C ASN A 99 18.48 2.30 -21.95
N LEU A 100 18.40 1.47 -23.00
CA LEU A 100 19.21 0.25 -23.11
C LEU A 100 20.73 0.54 -23.07
N PHE A 101 21.11 1.80 -23.34
CA PHE A 101 22.48 2.31 -23.29
C PHE A 101 23.00 2.63 -21.89
N ASP A 102 22.16 2.54 -20.84
CA ASP A 102 22.58 2.84 -19.46
C ASP A 102 23.38 1.67 -18.80
N PHE A 103 23.79 0.67 -19.58
CA PHE A 103 24.48 -0.54 -19.11
C PHE A 103 25.89 -0.72 -19.70
N GLU A 104 26.44 0.29 -20.38
CA GLU A 104 27.86 0.31 -20.77
C GLU A 104 28.79 0.64 -19.59
#